data_AF-A0A7K6P247-F1
#
_entry.id   AF-A0A7K6P247-F1
#
_cell.length_a   1.000
_cell.length_b   1.000
_cell.length_c   1.000
_cell.angle_alpha   90.00
_cell.angle_beta   90.00
_cell.angle_gamma   90.00
#
_symmetry.space_group_name_H-M   'P 1'
#
loop_
_entity.id
_entity.type
_entity.pdbx_description
1 polymer ?
#
loop_
_entity_poly.entity_id
_entity_poly.type
_entity_poly.pdbx_seq_one_letter_code
_entity_poly.pdbx_strand_id
1 'polypeptide(L)'
;GDDIRLEVTTVLSYRHFCNKIWNALKFVLAALGPGFDPQPPEETVPQHPMDRWVLSRLVQAVGECQRRMEAMEVHGAMAAVHHFWLRSFCDVYLVGGPVRL
;
A
#
# COMPACT_ATOMS: atom_id res chain seq x y z
N GLY A 1 -8.25 -27.83 -2.03
CA GLY A 1 -8.41 -26.51 -2.66
C GLY A 1 -9.70 -25.96 -2.13
N ASP A 2 -9.66 -24.81 -1.49
CA ASP A 2 -10.84 -24.23 -0.86
C ASP A 2 -11.85 -23.77 -1.93
N ASP A 3 -13.13 -24.05 -1.70
CA ASP A 3 -14.20 -23.57 -2.57
C ASP A 3 -14.27 -22.03 -2.52
N ILE A 4 -14.01 -21.39 -3.66
CA ILE A 4 -14.14 -19.94 -3.78
C ILE A 4 -15.62 -19.61 -3.97
N ARG A 5 -16.27 -19.19 -2.88
CA ARG A 5 -17.66 -18.74 -2.92
C ARG A 5 -17.73 -17.33 -3.51
N LEU A 6 -18.35 -17.22 -4.69
CA LEU A 6 -18.55 -15.92 -5.34
C LEU A 6 -19.72 -15.19 -4.69
N GLU A 7 -19.42 -14.19 -3.86
CA GLU A 7 -20.42 -13.33 -3.22
C GLU A 7 -20.34 -11.91 -3.78
N VAL A 8 -21.48 -11.31 -4.09
CA VAL A 8 -21.57 -9.95 -4.64
C VAL A 8 -20.94 -8.93 -3.68
N THR A 9 -21.12 -9.12 -2.38
CA THR A 9 -20.51 -8.32 -1.30
C THR A 9 -18.98 -8.30 -1.38
N THR A 10 -18.38 -9.44 -1.68
CA THR A 10 -16.92 -9.59 -1.87
C THR A 10 -16.46 -8.81 -3.10
N VAL A 11 -17.18 -8.93 -4.23
CA VAL A 11 -16.88 -8.18 -5.46
C VAL A 11 -16.97 -6.66 -5.24
N LEU A 12 -18.02 -6.21 -4.55
CA LEU A 12 -18.19 -4.80 -4.21
C LEU A 12 -17.07 -4.28 -3.30
N SER A 13 -16.65 -5.09 -2.32
CA SER A 13 -15.54 -4.74 -1.43
C SER A 13 -14.23 -4.53 -2.19
N TYR A 14 -13.92 -5.41 -3.16
CA TYR A 14 -12.75 -5.24 -4.02
C TYR A 14 -12.86 -4.02 -4.95
N ARG A 15 -14.05 -3.72 -5.48
CA ARG A 15 -14.28 -2.49 -6.26
C ARG A 15 -13.99 -1.24 -5.42
N HIS A 16 -14.47 -1.20 -4.18
CA HIS A 16 -14.19 -0.08 -3.26
C HIS A 16 -12.70 0.04 -2.94
N PHE A 17 -12.00 -1.09 -2.78
CA PHE A 17 -10.56 -1.11 -2.60
C PHE A 17 -9.82 -0.52 -3.81
N CYS A 18 -10.11 -0.97 -5.03
CA CYS A 18 -9.51 -0.42 -6.25
C CYS A 18 -9.74 1.10 -6.37
N ASN A 19 -10.95 1.57 -6.04
CA ASN A 19 -11.25 3.00 -6.02
C ASN A 19 -10.43 3.76 -4.95
N LYS A 20 -10.21 3.15 -3.78
CA LYS A 20 -9.36 3.71 -2.72
C LYS A 20 -7.91 3.85 -3.21
N ILE A 21 -7.35 2.83 -3.87
CA ILE A 21 -6.02 2.88 -4.49
C ILE A 21 -5.93 4.05 -5.46
N TRP A 22 -6.89 4.13 -6.39
CA TRP A 22 -6.91 5.18 -7.40
C TRP A 22 -6.96 6.59 -6.80
N ASN A 23 -7.83 6.81 -5.81
CA ASN A 23 -7.96 8.12 -5.18
C ASN A 23 -6.70 8.52 -4.42
N ALA A 24 -6.06 7.58 -3.76
CA ALA A 24 -4.85 7.85 -3.01
C ALA A 24 -3.64 8.06 -3.93
N LEU A 25 -3.54 7.35 -5.06
CA LEU A 25 -2.54 7.64 -6.08
C LEU A 25 -2.70 9.05 -6.66
N LYS A 26 -3.93 9.44 -7.03
CA LYS A 26 -4.21 10.82 -7.50
C LYS A 26 -3.80 11.87 -6.47
N PHE A 27 -4.06 11.63 -5.19
CA PHE A 27 -3.66 12.53 -4.11
C PHE A 27 -2.14 12.68 -4.02
N VAL A 28 -1.41 11.57 -4.05
CA VAL A 28 0.07 11.58 -4.05
C VAL A 28 0.61 12.32 -5.27
N LEU A 29 0.14 11.98 -6.47
CA LEU A 29 0.59 12.63 -7.71
C LEU A 29 0.29 14.13 -7.72
N ALA A 30 -0.87 14.54 -7.20
CA ALA A 30 -1.20 15.96 -7.06
C ALA A 30 -0.30 16.67 -6.05
N ALA A 31 0.10 16.00 -4.96
CA ALA A 31 1.01 16.55 -3.96
C ALA A 31 2.45 16.69 -4.47
N LEU A 32 2.91 15.77 -5.34
CA LEU A 32 4.24 15.82 -5.95
C LEU A 32 4.38 16.98 -6.97
N GLY A 33 3.29 17.36 -7.62
CA GLY A 33 3.26 18.45 -8.59
C GLY A 33 3.80 18.05 -9.98
N PRO A 34 3.62 18.94 -10.98
CA PRO A 34 4.11 18.69 -12.32
C PRO A 34 5.65 18.75 -12.38
N GLY A 35 6.27 17.75 -13.01
CA GLY A 35 7.74 17.72 -13.18
C GLY A 35 8.51 17.14 -11.99
N PHE A 36 7.84 16.43 -11.08
CA PHE A 36 8.52 15.63 -10.06
C PHE A 36 9.45 14.61 -10.73
N ASP A 37 10.74 14.71 -10.43
CA ASP A 37 11.77 13.78 -10.87
C ASP A 37 12.31 13.04 -9.63
N PRO A 38 12.03 11.74 -9.48
CA PRO A 38 12.44 11.00 -8.30
C PRO A 38 13.97 10.88 -8.25
N GLN A 39 14.55 11.20 -7.09
CA GLN A 39 15.96 10.92 -6.85
C GLN A 39 16.21 9.40 -6.82
N PRO A 40 17.45 8.96 -7.13
CA PRO A 40 17.83 7.57 -6.97
C PRO A 40 17.55 7.08 -5.54
N PRO A 41 17.11 5.82 -5.34
CA PRO A 41 16.86 5.27 -4.00
C PRO A 41 18.07 5.38 -3.07
N GLU A 42 19.28 5.29 -3.62
CA GLU A 42 20.55 5.40 -2.88
C GLU A 42 20.75 6.80 -2.27
N GLU A 43 20.17 7.81 -2.89
CA GLU A 43 20.20 9.21 -2.44
C GLU A 43 18.96 9.58 -1.64
N THR A 44 17.95 8.70 -1.61
CA THR A 44 16.65 8.93 -0.98
C THR A 44 16.67 8.45 0.45
N VAL A 45 17.10 9.32 1.37
CA VAL A 45 17.10 9.03 2.82
C VAL A 45 15.82 9.59 3.45
N PRO A 46 14.94 8.75 4.04
CA PRO A 46 13.70 9.21 4.67
C PRO A 46 14.00 10.12 5.88
N GLN A 47 13.76 11.42 5.69
CA GLN A 47 14.10 12.45 6.68
C GLN A 47 13.08 12.49 7.83
N HIS A 48 11.79 12.33 7.53
CA HIS A 48 10.74 12.42 8.54
C HIS A 48 10.51 11.07 9.26
N PRO A 49 10.22 11.06 10.58
CA PRO A 49 9.90 9.83 11.30
C PRO A 49 8.74 9.04 10.69
N MET A 50 7.75 9.73 10.11
CA MET A 50 6.60 9.10 9.47
C MET A 50 6.98 8.36 8.18
N ASP A 51 7.93 8.89 7.41
CA ASP A 51 8.43 8.26 6.17
C ASP A 51 9.17 6.97 6.52
N ARG A 52 10.05 7.03 7.53
CA ARG A 52 10.72 5.84 8.07
C ARG A 52 9.72 4.80 8.58
N TRP A 53 8.68 5.27 9.28
CA TRP A 53 7.65 4.39 9.81
C TRP A 53 6.89 3.68 8.67
N VAL A 54 6.40 4.40 7.66
CA VAL A 54 5.63 3.78 6.56
C VAL A 54 6.49 2.84 5.73
N LEU A 55 7.75 3.19 5.49
CA LEU A 55 8.71 2.31 4.81
C LEU A 55 8.97 1.03 5.63
N SER A 56 9.07 1.14 6.96
CA SER A 56 9.18 -0.05 7.82
C SER A 56 7.96 -0.97 7.69
N ARG A 57 6.74 -0.40 7.60
CA ARG A 57 5.50 -1.16 7.40
C ARG A 57 5.47 -1.79 6.01
N LEU A 58 5.96 -1.09 5.00
CA LEU A 58 6.06 -1.59 3.63
C LEU A 58 6.99 -2.80 3.56
N VAL A 59 8.20 -2.70 4.13
CA VAL A 59 9.16 -3.81 4.19
C VAL A 59 8.55 -5.03 4.90
N GLN A 60 7.84 -4.82 6.01
CA GLN A 60 7.14 -5.90 6.71
C GLN A 60 6.07 -6.56 5.83
N ALA A 61 5.27 -5.76 5.12
CA ALA A 61 4.22 -6.25 4.24
C ALA A 61 4.78 -7.01 3.03
N VAL A 62 5.86 -6.53 2.43
CA VAL A 62 6.58 -7.23 1.35
C VAL A 62 7.11 -8.56 1.83
N GLY A 63 7.77 -8.61 3.00
CA GLY A 63 8.28 -9.84 3.56
C GLY A 63 7.19 -10.86 3.88
N GLU A 64 6.04 -10.41 4.42
CA GLU A 64 4.89 -11.30 4.64
C GLU A 64 4.29 -11.79 3.33
N CYS A 65 4.08 -10.89 2.36
CA CYS A 65 3.57 -11.23 1.03
C CYS A 65 4.46 -12.29 0.37
N GLN A 66 5.78 -12.10 0.39
CA GLN A 66 6.74 -13.04 -0.16
C GLN A 66 6.64 -14.42 0.51
N ARG A 67 6.68 -14.49 1.84
CA ARG A 67 6.55 -15.76 2.58
C ARG A 67 5.27 -16.51 2.24
N ARG A 68 4.14 -15.79 2.14
CA ARG A 68 2.83 -16.36 1.79
C ARG A 68 2.80 -16.86 0.35
N MET A 69 3.39 -16.11 -0.58
CA MET A 69 3.50 -16.52 -1.98
C MET A 69 4.36 -17.78 -2.13
N GLU A 70 5.50 -17.87 -1.41
CA GLU A 70 6.35 -19.06 -1.37
C GLU A 70 5.63 -20.28 -0.79
N ALA A 71 4.75 -20.07 0.20
CA ALA A 71 3.88 -21.10 0.77
C ALA A 71 2.64 -21.42 -0.08
N MET A 72 2.49 -20.81 -1.27
CA MET A 72 1.30 -20.93 -2.14
C MET A 72 -0.01 -20.43 -1.49
N GLU A 73 0.09 -19.62 -0.44
CA GLU A 73 -1.03 -19.02 0.31
C GLU A 73 -1.43 -17.65 -0.28
N VAL A 74 -1.92 -17.64 -1.52
CA VAL A 74 -2.23 -16.40 -2.27
C VAL A 74 -3.20 -15.49 -1.52
N HIS A 75 -4.21 -16.04 -0.83
CA HIS A 75 -5.14 -15.26 -0.03
C HIS A 75 -4.45 -14.51 1.12
N GLY A 76 -3.48 -15.15 1.78
CA GLY A 76 -2.68 -14.53 2.83
C GLY A 76 -1.78 -13.42 2.28
N ALA A 77 -1.17 -13.63 1.11
CA ALA A 77 -0.38 -12.61 0.43
C ALA A 77 -1.22 -11.37 0.10
N MET A 78 -2.42 -11.57 -0.46
CA MET A 78 -3.34 -10.47 -0.76
C MET A 78 -3.79 -9.73 0.51
N ALA A 79 -4.05 -10.46 1.61
CA ALA A 79 -4.42 -9.85 2.88
C ALA A 79 -3.31 -8.95 3.44
N ALA A 80 -2.04 -9.35 3.32
CA ALA A 80 -0.89 -8.53 3.73
C ALA A 80 -0.81 -7.21 2.95
N VAL A 81 -0.98 -7.26 1.62
CA VAL A 81 -1.00 -6.08 0.77
C VAL A 81 -2.18 -5.17 1.11
N HIS A 82 -3.38 -5.75 1.26
CA HIS A 82 -4.59 -5.02 1.64
C HIS A 82 -4.43 -4.29 2.98
N HIS A 83 -3.86 -4.98 3.97
CA HIS A 83 -3.64 -4.44 5.30
C HIS A 83 -2.68 -3.25 5.26
N PHE A 84 -1.54 -3.38 4.57
CA PHE A 84 -0.60 -2.27 4.42
C PHE A 84 -1.26 -1.05 3.78
N TRP A 85 -1.95 -1.25 2.66
CA TRP A 85 -2.59 -0.16 1.93
C TRP A 85 -3.57 0.57 2.83
N LEU A 86 -4.60 -0.12 3.33
CA LEU A 86 -5.67 0.53 4.08
C LEU A 86 -5.16 1.09 5.40
N ARG A 87 -4.51 0.27 6.23
CA ARG A 87 -4.24 0.59 7.63
C ARG A 87 -2.98 1.40 7.85
N SER A 88 -1.96 1.20 7.02
CA SER A 88 -0.68 1.90 7.19
C SER A 88 -0.59 3.11 6.27
N PHE A 89 -0.84 2.91 4.97
CA PHE A 89 -0.62 3.97 4.00
C PHE A 89 -1.80 4.97 3.94
N CYS A 90 -3.03 4.51 3.73
CA CYS A 90 -4.22 5.37 3.70
C CYS A 90 -4.54 6.03 5.03
N ASP A 91 -4.75 5.23 6.08
CA ASP A 91 -5.35 5.73 7.33
C ASP A 91 -4.35 6.54 8.17
N VAL A 92 -3.06 6.23 8.08
CA VAL A 92 -2.02 6.87 8.91
C VAL A 92 -1.13 7.78 8.09
N TYR A 93 -0.45 7.26 7.05
CA TYR A 93 0.57 8.03 6.34
C TYR A 93 -0.02 9.22 5.56
N LEU A 94 -1.07 9.00 4.76
CA LEU A 94 -1.68 10.07 3.95
C LEU A 94 -2.45 11.11 4.79
N VAL A 95 -2.87 10.76 6.01
CA VAL A 95 -3.53 11.69 6.94
C VAL A 95 -2.51 12.43 7.83
N GLY A 96 -1.38 11.79 8.12
CA GLY A 96 -0.39 12.23 9.11
C GLY A 96 0.50 13.41 8.71
N GLY A 97 0.38 13.93 7.49
CA GLY A 97 1.09 15.13 7.06
C GLY A 97 1.22 15.27 5.54
N PRO A 98 1.74 16.40 5.04
CA PRO A 98 1.99 16.56 3.61
C PRO A 98 2.95 15.47 3.14
N VAL A 99 2.62 14.82 2.01
CA VAL A 99 3.47 13.84 1.35
C VAL A 99 4.78 14.55 0.97
N ARG A 100 5.88 14.15 1.61
CA ARG A 100 7.22 14.64 1.33
C ARG A 100 8.00 13.46 0.77
N LEU A 101 7.98 13.31 -0.56
CA LEU A 101 8.85 12.38 -1.28
C LEU A 101 9.98 13.19 -1.91
#